data_AF-A0A0M8TH45-F1
#
_entry.id   AF-A0A0M8TH45-F1
#
_cell.length_a   1.000
_cell.length_b   1.000
_cell.length_c   1.000
_cell.angle_alpha   90.00
_cell.angle_beta   90.00
_cell.angle_gamma   90.00
#
_symmetry.space_group_name_H-M   'P 1'
#
loop_
_entity.id
_entity.type
_entity.pdbx_description
1 polymer ?
#
loop_
_entity_poly.entity_id
_entity_poly.type
_entity_poly.pdbx_seq_one_letter_code
_entity_poly.pdbx_strand_id
1 'polypeptide(L)'
;MTDHHTYGTSTHTADELVRLVSDRLGLVFTKRESDYRGVYHLADSLDGEIAIQPNPIPGDDGEDDLYLPEHPEARVILLTTTEALDPGPQMRLGAVEGLIRLS
;
A
#
# COMPACT_ATOMS: atom_id res chain seq x y z
N MET A 1 7.33 9.41 -17.43
CA MET A 1 7.29 9.90 -16.03
C MET A 1 6.43 8.91 -15.27
N THR A 2 6.91 8.43 -14.13
CA THR A 2 6.14 7.58 -13.22
C THR A 2 5.35 8.47 -12.27
N ASP A 3 4.07 8.16 -12.11
CA ASP A 3 3.24 8.74 -11.07
C ASP A 3 3.28 7.87 -9.82
N HIS A 4 3.34 8.52 -8.67
CA HIS A 4 3.30 7.87 -7.38
C HIS A 4 2.04 8.31 -6.65
N HIS A 5 1.28 7.33 -6.16
CA HIS A 5 0.10 7.59 -5.36
C HIS A 5 0.19 6.85 -4.04
N THR A 6 -0.28 7.51 -3.00
CA THR A 6 -0.32 6.92 -1.66
C THR A 6 -1.76 6.83 -1.21
N TYR A 7 -2.14 5.66 -0.72
CA TYR A 7 -3.43 5.40 -0.12
C TYR A 7 -3.25 4.88 1.30
N GLY A 8 -4.22 5.16 2.17
CA GLY A 8 -4.23 4.71 3.55
C GLY A 8 -5.56 4.10 3.95
N THR A 9 -5.53 3.21 4.92
CA THR A 9 -6.71 2.69 5.59
C THR A 9 -6.46 2.47 7.07
N SER A 10 -7.49 2.75 7.88
CA SER A 10 -7.51 2.50 9.32
C SER A 10 -8.38 1.30 9.69
N THR A 11 -9.14 0.76 8.73
CA THR A 11 -10.16 -0.27 8.94
C THR A 11 -9.68 -1.67 8.55
N HIS A 12 -8.71 -1.78 7.65
CA HIS A 12 -8.18 -3.06 7.17
C HIS A 12 -6.79 -3.34 7.74
N THR A 13 -6.50 -4.61 7.98
CA THR A 13 -5.13 -5.11 8.13
C THR A 13 -4.42 -5.21 6.79
N ALA A 14 -3.09 -5.36 6.79
CA ALA A 14 -2.30 -5.50 5.57
C ALA A 14 -2.75 -6.71 4.73
N ASP A 15 -2.99 -7.85 5.39
CA ASP A 15 -3.45 -9.08 4.72
C ASP A 15 -4.86 -8.95 4.13
N GLU A 16 -5.78 -8.27 4.83
CA GLU A 16 -7.12 -7.99 4.30
C GLU A 16 -7.06 -7.06 3.09
N LEU A 17 -6.26 -6.00 3.17
CA LEU A 17 -6.09 -5.08 2.05
C LEU A 17 -5.44 -5.79 0.85
N VAL A 18 -4.47 -6.67 1.08
CA VAL A 18 -3.87 -7.51 0.04
C VAL A 18 -4.94 -8.35 -0.67
N ARG A 19 -5.81 -9.03 0.08
CA ARG A 19 -6.89 -9.84 -0.54
C ARG A 19 -7.83 -8.97 -1.38
N LEU A 20 -8.31 -7.85 -0.82
CA LEU A 20 -9.21 -6.94 -1.51
C LEU A 20 -8.61 -6.37 -2.80
N VAL A 21 -7.35 -5.93 -2.74
CA VAL A 21 -6.65 -5.35 -3.89
C VAL A 21 -6.30 -6.43 -4.91
N SER A 22 -5.92 -7.64 -4.47
CA SER A 22 -5.69 -8.79 -5.36
C SER A 22 -6.95 -9.12 -6.16
N ASP A 23 -8.08 -9.28 -5.49
CA ASP A 23 -9.37 -9.61 -6.13
C ASP A 23 -9.82 -8.50 -7.09
N ARG A 24 -9.57 -7.23 -6.73
CA ARG A 24 -10.01 -6.08 -7.51
C ARG A 24 -9.16 -5.83 -8.76
N LEU A 25 -7.85 -6.04 -8.66
CA LEU A 25 -6.90 -5.73 -9.73
C LEU A 25 -6.44 -6.99 -10.48
N GLY A 26 -6.73 -8.19 -9.99
CA GLY A 26 -6.25 -9.44 -10.57
C GLY A 26 -4.74 -9.63 -10.39
N LEU A 27 -4.17 -9.05 -9.31
CA LEU A 27 -2.74 -9.09 -9.02
C LEU A 27 -2.42 -10.16 -7.98
N VAL A 28 -1.21 -10.69 -8.04
CA VAL A 28 -0.69 -11.63 -7.05
C VAL A 28 0.39 -10.93 -6.25
N PHE A 29 0.13 -10.74 -4.95
CA PHE A 29 1.11 -10.16 -4.04
C PHE A 29 2.05 -11.23 -3.49
N THR A 30 3.33 -10.90 -3.44
CA THR A 30 4.37 -11.67 -2.78
C THR A 30 4.78 -10.96 -1.50
N LYS A 31 4.77 -11.69 -0.37
CA LYS A 31 5.28 -11.17 0.90
C LYS A 31 6.81 -11.01 0.83
N ARG A 32 7.30 -9.88 1.34
CA ARG A 32 8.71 -9.51 1.45
C ARG A 32 9.00 -8.97 2.84
N GLU A 33 10.27 -8.98 3.21
CA GLU A 33 10.78 -8.49 4.49
C GLU A 33 11.93 -7.52 4.24
N SER A 34 12.00 -6.46 5.03
CA SER A 34 13.06 -5.45 4.97
C SER A 34 13.30 -4.88 6.36
N ASP A 35 14.56 -4.63 6.70
CA ASP A 35 14.95 -3.99 7.96
C ASP A 35 14.32 -2.59 8.13
N TYR A 36 13.96 -1.91 7.04
CA TYR A 36 13.35 -0.59 7.07
C TYR A 36 11.81 -0.58 7.05
N ARG A 37 11.17 -1.60 6.47
CA ARG A 37 9.70 -1.64 6.29
C ARG A 37 9.02 -2.73 7.12
N GLY A 38 9.80 -3.59 7.76
CA GLY A 38 9.31 -4.85 8.29
C GLY A 38 8.75 -5.74 7.17
N VAL A 39 7.62 -6.40 7.46
CA VAL A 39 6.87 -7.22 6.51
C VAL A 39 6.01 -6.33 5.61
N TYR A 40 6.14 -6.51 4.30
CA TYR A 40 5.30 -5.86 3.30
C TYR A 40 4.93 -6.83 2.18
N HIS A 41 3.96 -6.45 1.35
CA HIS A 41 3.48 -7.22 0.23
C HIS A 41 3.70 -6.44 -1.05
N LEU A 42 4.24 -7.09 -2.08
CA LEU A 42 4.55 -6.46 -3.36
C LEU A 42 3.89 -7.21 -4.51
N ALA A 43 3.25 -6.47 -5.42
CA ALA A 43 2.78 -6.98 -6.69
C ALA A 43 3.36 -6.15 -7.83
N ASP A 44 3.96 -6.83 -8.79
CA ASP A 44 4.34 -6.25 -10.08
C ASP A 44 3.13 -6.33 -11.03
N SER A 45 2.92 -5.26 -11.79
CA SER A 45 1.96 -5.19 -12.88
C SER A 45 2.67 -4.71 -14.15
N LEU A 46 2.01 -4.85 -15.31
CA LEU A 46 2.57 -4.33 -16.56
C LEU A 46 2.76 -2.81 -16.53
N ASP A 47 1.94 -2.13 -15.73
CA ASP A 47 1.86 -0.68 -15.67
C ASP A 47 2.62 -0.10 -14.47
N GLY A 48 3.30 -0.94 -13.69
CA GLY A 48 4.12 -0.54 -12.55
C GLY A 48 4.00 -1.44 -11.32
N GLU A 49 4.25 -0.92 -10.13
CA GLU A 49 4.37 -1.68 -8.88
C GLU A 49 3.36 -1.21 -7.84
N ILE A 50 2.80 -2.15 -7.07
CA ILE A 50 1.95 -1.87 -5.91
C ILE A 50 2.53 -2.53 -4.67
N ALA A 51 2.78 -1.74 -3.64
CA ALA A 51 3.25 -2.20 -2.33
C ALA A 51 2.18 -1.94 -1.26
N ILE A 52 1.95 -2.92 -0.39
CA ILE A 52 1.05 -2.81 0.77
C ILE A 52 1.84 -3.15 2.04
N GLN A 53 1.73 -2.31 3.07
CA GLN A 53 2.45 -2.49 4.32
C GLN A 53 1.71 -1.88 5.52
N PRO A 54 2.05 -2.29 6.75
CA PRO A 54 1.75 -1.50 7.93
C PRO A 54 2.35 -0.09 7.84
N ASN A 55 1.66 0.90 8.43
CA ASN A 55 2.25 2.22 8.65
C ASN A 55 3.31 2.19 9.76
N PRO A 56 3.09 1.49 10.91
CA PRO A 56 4.15 1.28 11.88
C PRO A 56 5.30 0.46 11.29
N ILE A 57 6.51 0.99 11.42
CA ILE A 57 7.78 0.33 11.13
C ILE A 57 8.27 -0.27 12.45
N PRO A 58 8.65 -1.56 12.48
CA PRO A 58 9.21 -2.17 13.69
C PRO A 58 10.45 -1.40 14.16
N GLY A 59 10.39 -0.82 15.36
CA GLY A 59 11.53 -0.15 15.98
C GLY A 59 12.44 -1.12 16.74
N ASP A 60 13.75 -0.88 16.68
CA ASP A 60 14.76 -1.66 17.44
C ASP A 60 14.73 -1.34 18.95
N ASP A 61 14.18 -0.19 19.34
CA ASP A 61 14.09 0.30 20.72
C ASP A 61 12.73 0.01 21.39
N GLY A 62 11.80 -0.63 20.66
CA GLY A 62 10.45 -0.94 21.13
C GLY A 62 9.44 0.19 20.95
N GLU A 63 9.81 1.32 20.34
CA GLU A 63 8.88 2.33 19.83
C GLU A 63 8.81 2.24 18.31
N ASP A 64 7.61 1.99 17.76
CA ASP A 64 7.44 1.90 16.31
C ASP A 64 7.41 3.31 15.69
N ASP A 65 8.33 3.57 14.77
CA ASP A 65 8.26 4.74 13.88
C ASP A 65 7.14 4.57 12.85
N LEU A 66 6.68 5.66 12.23
CA LEU A 66 5.71 5.59 11.13
C LEU A 66 6.40 5.77 9.79
N TYR A 67 6.03 4.94 8.82
CA TYR A 67 6.46 5.10 7.43
C TYR A 67 5.92 6.40 6.82
N LEU A 68 4.68 6.77 7.19
CA LEU A 68 4.03 8.01 6.75
C LEU A 68 3.56 8.81 7.98
N PRO A 69 4.48 9.53 8.64
CA PRO A 69 4.19 10.25 9.89
C PRO A 69 3.17 11.39 9.72
N GLU A 70 2.95 11.88 8.49
CA GLU A 70 1.91 12.86 8.18
C GLU A 70 0.48 12.29 8.24
N HIS A 71 0.33 10.96 8.24
CA HIS A 71 -0.96 10.25 8.30
C HIS A 71 -0.96 9.16 9.39
N PRO A 72 -0.81 9.53 10.67
CA PRO A 72 -0.71 8.58 11.78
C PRO A 72 -1.97 7.74 12.00
N GLU A 73 -3.12 8.21 11.51
CA GLU A 73 -4.38 7.48 11.56
C GLU A 73 -4.44 6.29 10.60
N ALA A 74 -3.63 6.30 9.52
CA ALA A 74 -3.54 5.18 8.61
C ALA A 74 -2.77 4.04 9.30
N ARG A 75 -3.42 2.88 9.44
CA ARG A 75 -2.78 1.68 10.00
C ARG A 75 -2.00 0.91 8.94
N VAL A 76 -2.49 0.96 7.71
CA VAL A 76 -1.94 0.29 6.54
C VAL A 76 -1.85 1.29 5.39
N ILE A 77 -0.75 1.23 4.66
CA ILE A 77 -0.47 2.08 3.51
C ILE A 77 -0.37 1.21 2.26
N LEU A 78 -0.92 1.73 1.15
CA LEU A 78 -0.74 1.22 -0.19
C LEU A 78 -0.03 2.27 -1.03
N LEU A 79 1.12 1.91 -1.59
CA LEU A 79 1.93 2.73 -2.49
C LEU A 79 1.79 2.19 -3.90
N THR A 80 1.48 3.05 -4.87
CA THR A 80 1.52 2.69 -6.28
C THR A 80 2.60 3.49 -6.97
N THR A 81 3.40 2.82 -7.80
CA THR A 81 4.21 3.46 -8.83
C THR A 81 3.64 3.03 -10.16
N THR A 82 3.05 3.94 -10.93
CA THR A 82 2.43 3.62 -12.23
C THR A 82 3.04 4.46 -13.34
N GLU A 83 3.18 3.91 -14.55
CA GLU A 83 3.40 4.76 -15.71
C GLU A 83 2.17 5.67 -15.92
N ALA A 84 2.41 6.97 -16.12
CA ALA A 84 1.40 8.04 -16.08
C ALA A 84 0.20 7.93 -17.04
N LEU A 85 0.10 6.86 -17.84
CA LEU A 85 -0.85 6.73 -18.94
C LEU A 85 -2.13 5.93 -18.60
N ASP A 86 -2.17 5.16 -17.50
CA ASP A 86 -3.38 4.41 -17.13
C ASP A 86 -3.99 4.84 -15.77
N PRO A 87 -5.15 5.53 -15.76
CA PRO A 87 -5.90 5.84 -14.55
C PRO A 87 -6.73 4.65 -14.02
N GLY A 88 -6.81 3.55 -14.77
CA GLY A 88 -7.62 2.36 -14.44
C GLY A 88 -7.37 1.79 -13.04
N PRO A 89 -6.10 1.57 -12.62
CA PRO A 89 -5.77 1.11 -11.28
C PRO A 89 -6.27 2.07 -10.18
N GLN A 90 -6.11 3.38 -10.37
CA GLN A 90 -6.53 4.38 -9.38
C GLN A 90 -8.05 4.38 -9.17
N MET A 91 -8.83 4.33 -10.26
CA MET A 91 -10.29 4.28 -10.18
C MET A 91 -10.77 3.00 -9.50
N ARG A 92 -10.09 1.87 -9.73
CA ARG A 92 -10.43 0.59 -9.09
C ARG A 92 -10.08 0.56 -7.61
N LEU A 93 -8.94 1.16 -7.24
CA LEU A 93 -8.53 1.32 -5.83
C LEU A 93 -9.46 2.27 -5.07
N GLY A 94 -9.91 3.36 -5.70
CA GLY A 94 -10.89 4.28 -5.09
C GLY A 94 -12.27 3.66 -4.82
N ALA A 95 -12.54 2.46 -5.33
CA ALA A 95 -13.75 1.70 -5.03
C ALA A 95 -13.57 0.70 -3.86
N VAL A 96 -12.37 0.58 -3.29
CA VAL A 96 -12.13 -0.21 -2.09
C VAL A 96 -12.64 0.58 -0.89
N GLU A 97 -13.65 0.04 -0.21
CA GLU A 97 -14.23 0.68 0.98
C GLU A 97 -13.14 0.93 2.03
N GLY A 98 -13.16 2.09 2.69
CA GLY A 98 -12.20 2.43 3.74
C GLY A 98 -10.76 2.69 3.26
N LEU A 99 -10.47 2.62 1.96
CA LEU A 99 -9.19 3.03 1.37
C LEU A 99 -9.30 4.46 0.84
N ILE A 100 -8.50 5.37 1.36
CA ILE A 100 -8.50 6.79 0.98
C ILE A 100 -7.18 7.18 0.33
N ARG A 101 -7.23 8.06 -0.69
CA ARG A 101 -6.02 8.64 -1.28
C ARG A 101 -5.47 9.73 -0.36
N LEU A 102 -4.17 9.70 -0.10
CA LEU A 102 -3.44 10.61 0.79
C LEU A 102 -2.58 11.62 0.00
N SER A 103 -1.98 11.17 -1.11
CA SER A 103 -1.24 12.00 -2.07
C SER A 103 -1.34 11.43 -3.50
#